data_AF-A0A2D7NBG4-F1
#
_entry.id   AF-A0A2D7NBG4-F1
#
_cell.length_a   1.000
_cell.length_b   1.000
_cell.length_c   1.000
_cell.angle_alpha   90.00
_cell.angle_beta   90.00
_cell.angle_gamma   90.00
#
_symmetry.space_group_name_H-M   'P 1'
#
loop_
_entity.id
_entity.type
_entity.pdbx_description
1 polymer ?
#
loop_
_entity_poly.entity_id
_entity_poly.type
_entity_poly.pdbx_seq_one_letter_code
_entity_poly.pdbx_strand_id
1 'polypeptide(L)'
;MVLSIAEITVELREILLKDRPQALYDISKKGTVPVLQTEEQIIDESMDIIYWALKKSNKYEDYFQSPLSQEKIIFNNDSKFKIWLDRYKYNNRFEKYSIEECKLKSDRILSDYEKKLTINEYLINNSIQVTDIAIFPFIRQFANVNIEYFSITYPNINRWLQNLINSNLFKSVMKKYSQWKISDTANIVIF
;
A
#
# COMPACT_ATOMS: atom_id res chain seq x y z
N MET A 1 -5.41 -6.32 -1.02
CA MET A 1 -6.56 -5.94 -0.16
C MET A 1 -7.75 -5.48 -0.99
N VAL A 2 -7.63 -4.42 -1.81
CA VAL A 2 -8.79 -3.89 -2.58
C VAL A 2 -9.45 -4.93 -3.50
N LEU A 3 -8.68 -5.78 -4.18
CA LEU A 3 -9.22 -6.85 -5.02
C LEU A 3 -10.08 -7.85 -4.21
N SER A 4 -9.69 -8.14 -2.96
CA SER A 4 -10.47 -8.98 -2.06
C SER A 4 -11.72 -8.27 -1.54
N ILE A 5 -11.67 -6.95 -1.27
CA ILE A 5 -12.86 -6.14 -0.95
C ILE A 5 -13.84 -6.15 -2.11
N ALA A 6 -13.33 -5.99 -3.33
CA ALA A 6 -14.11 -6.00 -4.56
C ALA A 6 -14.59 -7.40 -4.97
N GLU A 7 -14.18 -8.45 -4.25
CA GLU A 7 -14.50 -9.85 -4.56
C GLU A 7 -14.05 -10.26 -5.99
N ILE A 8 -12.97 -9.65 -6.47
CA ILE A 8 -12.40 -9.93 -7.79
C ILE A 8 -11.38 -11.06 -7.64
N THR A 9 -11.68 -12.17 -8.32
CA THR A 9 -10.75 -13.31 -8.40
C THR A 9 -9.65 -13.00 -9.41
N VAL A 10 -8.40 -13.22 -9.01
CA VAL A 10 -7.21 -12.98 -9.84
C VAL A 10 -6.24 -14.14 -9.72
N GLU A 11 -5.50 -14.42 -10.80
CA GLU A 11 -4.24 -15.17 -10.72
C GLU A 11 -3.15 -14.20 -10.22
N LEU A 12 -2.64 -14.44 -9.01
CA LEU A 12 -1.51 -13.68 -8.48
C LEU A 12 -0.19 -14.32 -8.97
N ARG A 13 0.60 -13.55 -9.71
CA ARG A 13 1.90 -13.96 -10.24
C ARG A 13 3.02 -13.36 -9.42
N GLU A 14 3.40 -14.05 -8.35
CA GLU A 14 4.49 -13.63 -7.47
C GLU A 14 5.82 -13.67 -8.22
N ILE A 15 6.52 -12.53 -8.28
CA ILE A 15 7.81 -12.43 -8.98
C ILE A 15 8.95 -12.01 -8.04
N LEU A 16 10.18 -12.35 -8.40
CA LEU A 16 11.35 -11.78 -7.75
C LEU A 16 11.68 -10.43 -8.36
N LEU A 17 11.69 -9.36 -7.56
CA LEU A 17 11.97 -8.00 -8.06
C LEU A 17 13.36 -7.82 -8.69
N LYS A 18 14.32 -8.70 -8.33
CA LYS A 18 15.68 -8.76 -8.90
C LYS A 18 15.76 -9.55 -10.21
N ASP A 19 14.75 -10.34 -10.52
CA ASP A 19 14.68 -11.27 -11.65
C ASP A 19 13.26 -11.21 -12.22
N ARG A 20 12.95 -10.06 -12.82
CA ARG A 20 11.60 -9.75 -13.32
C ARG A 20 11.38 -10.50 -14.64
N PRO A 21 10.30 -11.29 -14.77
CA PRO A 21 10.07 -12.06 -15.99
C PRO A 21 9.71 -11.15 -17.16
N GLN A 22 10.03 -11.59 -18.39
CA GLN A 22 9.66 -10.89 -19.62
C GLN A 22 8.15 -10.63 -19.71
N ALA A 23 7.32 -11.55 -19.22
CA ALA A 23 5.86 -11.42 -19.18
C ALA A 23 5.36 -10.15 -18.45
N LEU A 24 6.10 -9.62 -17.46
CA LEU A 24 5.77 -8.33 -16.84
C LEU A 24 6.03 -7.16 -17.81
N TYR A 25 7.15 -7.19 -18.54
CA TYR A 25 7.53 -6.15 -19.48
C TYR A 25 6.65 -6.13 -20.73
N ASP A 26 6.13 -7.30 -21.13
CA ASP A 26 5.22 -7.44 -22.26
C ASP A 26 3.90 -6.70 -22.00
N ILE A 27 3.47 -6.60 -20.74
CA ILE A 27 2.23 -5.91 -20.36
C ILE A 27 2.47 -4.49 -19.82
N SER A 28 3.60 -4.22 -19.16
CA SER A 28 3.96 -2.89 -18.69
C SER A 28 5.44 -2.60 -18.92
N LYS A 29 5.71 -1.62 -19.77
CA LYS A 29 7.07 -1.12 -20.04
C LYS A 29 7.76 -0.55 -18.80
N LYS A 30 6.98 -0.12 -17.79
CA LYS A 30 7.49 0.36 -16.50
C LYS A 30 8.20 -0.76 -15.74
N GLY A 31 7.74 -2.01 -15.93
CA GLY A 31 8.32 -3.19 -15.30
C GLY A 31 8.25 -3.18 -13.78
N THR A 32 7.35 -2.42 -13.17
CA THR A 32 7.16 -2.37 -11.71
C THR A 32 5.81 -2.94 -11.33
N VAL A 33 5.75 -3.60 -10.18
CA VAL A 33 4.50 -4.13 -9.62
C VAL A 33 3.87 -3.12 -8.64
N PRO A 34 2.53 -3.14 -8.44
CA PRO A 34 1.59 -4.06 -9.07
C PRO A 34 1.24 -3.70 -10.53
N VAL A 35 0.96 -4.71 -11.36
CA VAL A 35 0.33 -4.54 -12.68
C VAL A 35 -0.84 -5.49 -12.81
N LEU A 36 -2.03 -4.95 -13.10
CA LEU A 36 -3.23 -5.73 -13.34
C LEU A 36 -3.48 -5.83 -14.85
N GLN A 37 -3.61 -7.05 -15.35
CA GLN A 37 -4.13 -7.33 -16.68
C GLN A 37 -5.53 -7.94 -16.55
N THR A 38 -6.47 -7.38 -17.31
CA THR A 38 -7.83 -7.89 -17.47
C THR A 38 -8.05 -8.28 -18.94
N GLU A 39 -9.20 -8.86 -19.26
CA GLU A 39 -9.59 -9.13 -20.66
C GLU A 39 -9.69 -7.84 -21.51
N GLU A 40 -10.00 -6.70 -20.88
CA GLU A 40 -10.31 -5.44 -21.57
C GLU A 40 -9.13 -4.46 -21.61
N GLN A 41 -8.24 -4.51 -20.61
CA GLN A 41 -7.21 -3.49 -20.40
C GLN A 41 -6.08 -3.95 -19.48
N ILE A 42 -4.96 -3.21 -19.53
CA ILE A 42 -3.83 -3.30 -18.61
C ILE A 42 -3.79 -2.02 -17.77
N ILE A 43 -3.59 -2.17 -16.46
CA ILE A 43 -3.55 -1.09 -15.47
C ILE A 43 -2.26 -1.26 -14.64
N ASP A 44 -1.31 -0.34 -14.77
CA ASP A 44 0.04 -0.44 -14.17
C ASP A 44 0.35 0.66 -13.13
N GLU A 45 -0.70 1.31 -12.62
CA GLU A 45 -0.66 2.19 -11.45
C GLU A 45 -1.54 1.66 -10.31
N SER A 46 -1.00 1.62 -9.09
CA SER A 46 -1.68 1.01 -7.94
C SER A 46 -2.99 1.71 -7.56
N MET A 47 -3.06 3.03 -7.72
CA MET A 47 -4.29 3.80 -7.47
C MET A 47 -5.35 3.52 -8.53
N ASP A 48 -4.95 3.37 -9.79
CA ASP A 48 -5.89 3.04 -10.86
C ASP A 48 -6.44 1.61 -10.69
N ILE A 49 -5.62 0.66 -10.22
CA ILE A 49 -6.07 -0.68 -9.84
C ILE A 49 -7.10 -0.61 -8.70
N ILE A 50 -6.86 0.22 -7.68
CA ILE A 50 -7.81 0.43 -6.58
C ILE A 50 -9.15 0.96 -7.11
N TYR A 51 -9.10 2.03 -7.92
CA TYR A 51 -10.32 2.65 -8.46
C TYR A 51 -11.07 1.71 -9.39
N TRP A 52 -10.36 1.01 -10.27
CA TRP A 52 -10.94 0.01 -11.15
C TRP A 52 -11.66 -1.08 -10.36
N ALA A 53 -11.02 -1.64 -9.34
CA ALA A 53 -11.59 -2.72 -8.54
C ALA A 53 -12.87 -2.28 -7.82
N LEU A 54 -12.84 -1.11 -7.16
CA LEU A 54 -14.00 -0.60 -6.43
C LEU A 54 -15.16 -0.20 -7.35
N LYS A 55 -14.87 0.38 -8.53
CA LYS A 55 -15.89 0.71 -9.52
C LYS A 55 -16.51 -0.55 -10.11
N LYS A 56 -15.71 -1.56 -10.46
CA LYS A 56 -16.20 -2.84 -11.00
C LYS A 56 -17.15 -3.55 -10.03
N SER A 57 -16.93 -3.41 -8.72
CA SER A 57 -17.76 -4.01 -7.68
C SER A 57 -18.83 -3.08 -7.09
N ASN A 58 -19.06 -1.88 -7.65
CA ASN A 58 -19.99 -0.86 -7.12
C ASN A 58 -19.75 -0.47 -5.64
N LYS A 59 -18.52 -0.59 -5.14
CA LYS A 59 -18.13 -0.27 -3.75
C LYS A 59 -17.37 1.06 -3.64
N TYR A 60 -17.29 1.84 -4.73
CA TYR A 60 -16.50 3.07 -4.76
C TYR A 60 -16.95 4.09 -3.69
N GLU A 61 -18.25 4.35 -3.59
CA GLU A 61 -18.80 5.33 -2.64
C GLU A 61 -18.63 4.91 -1.17
N ASP A 62 -18.54 3.60 -0.89
CA ASP A 62 -18.37 3.08 0.47
C ASP A 62 -16.94 3.30 1.00
N TYR A 63 -15.94 3.25 0.11
CA TYR A 63 -14.52 3.29 0.47
C TYR A 63 -13.81 4.60 0.09
N PHE A 64 -14.44 5.43 -0.75
CA PHE A 64 -13.89 6.70 -1.21
C PHE A 64 -14.65 7.93 -0.70
N GLN A 65 -15.08 7.89 0.57
CA GLN A 65 -15.75 9.03 1.21
C GLN A 65 -14.78 10.20 1.43
N SER A 66 -15.28 11.43 1.32
CA SER A 66 -14.43 12.64 1.34
C SER A 66 -13.25 12.59 0.35
N PRO A 67 -13.50 12.42 -0.97
CA PRO A 67 -12.46 12.20 -2.00
C PRO A 67 -11.25 13.13 -1.90
N LEU A 68 -11.49 14.44 -1.80
CA LEU A 68 -10.43 15.45 -1.75
C LEU A 68 -9.49 15.27 -0.54
N SER A 69 -10.03 14.82 0.60
CA SER A 69 -9.22 14.54 1.79
C SER A 69 -8.36 13.30 1.56
N GLN A 70 -8.94 12.23 1.03
CA GLN A 70 -8.23 10.99 0.73
C GLN A 70 -7.09 11.22 -0.26
N GLU A 71 -7.38 11.86 -1.39
CA GLU A 71 -6.42 12.18 -2.43
C GLU A 71 -5.25 13.00 -1.88
N LYS A 72 -5.53 14.00 -1.05
CA LYS A 72 -4.49 14.84 -0.44
C LYS A 72 -3.57 14.03 0.49
N ILE A 73 -4.12 13.13 1.29
CA ILE A 73 -3.33 12.31 2.22
C ILE A 73 -2.47 11.31 1.43
N ILE A 74 -3.07 10.63 0.44
CA ILE A 74 -2.37 9.68 -0.45
C ILE A 74 -1.27 10.39 -1.24
N PHE A 75 -1.55 11.54 -1.83
CA PHE A 75 -0.55 12.32 -2.56
C PHE A 75 0.63 12.72 -1.66
N ASN A 76 0.37 13.18 -0.42
CA ASN A 76 1.45 13.51 0.52
C ASN A 76 2.25 12.27 0.95
N ASN A 77 1.61 11.11 1.08
CA ASN A 77 2.31 9.85 1.34
C ASN A 77 3.29 9.54 0.21
N ASP A 78 2.80 9.52 -1.04
CA ASP A 78 3.58 9.06 -2.19
C ASP A 78 4.67 10.05 -2.60
N SER A 79 4.40 11.35 -2.51
CA SER A 79 5.33 12.40 -2.93
C SER A 79 6.34 12.82 -1.86
N LYS A 80 6.04 12.61 -0.56
CA LYS A 80 6.89 13.09 0.54
C LYS A 80 7.28 11.99 1.51
N PHE A 81 6.32 11.26 2.07
CA PHE A 81 6.62 10.27 3.12
C PHE A 81 7.48 9.13 2.58
N LYS A 82 7.11 8.59 1.42
CA LYS A 82 7.84 7.50 0.77
C LYS A 82 9.33 7.79 0.60
N ILE A 83 9.69 9.02 0.24
CA ILE A 83 11.09 9.44 0.08
C ILE A 83 11.86 9.29 1.40
N TRP A 84 11.27 9.72 2.52
CA TRP A 84 11.91 9.64 3.83
C TRP A 84 11.90 8.23 4.40
N LEU A 85 10.85 7.46 4.13
CA LEU A 85 10.80 6.03 4.44
C LEU A 85 11.93 5.27 3.73
N ASP A 86 12.12 5.48 2.42
CA ASP A 86 13.16 4.79 1.66
C ASP A 86 14.55 5.12 2.20
N ARG A 87 14.80 6.38 2.56
CA ARG A 87 16.06 6.82 3.18
C ARG A 87 16.26 6.25 4.58
N TYR A 88 15.20 6.21 5.40
CA TYR A 88 15.24 5.61 6.73
C TYR A 88 15.55 4.10 6.66
N LYS A 89 14.90 3.39 5.74
CA LYS A 89 15.02 1.93 5.57
C LYS A 89 16.35 1.52 4.95
N TYR A 90 16.86 2.30 3.99
CA TYR A 90 18.08 1.99 3.24
C TYR A 90 19.16 3.04 3.48
N ASN A 91 19.36 3.44 4.74
CA ASN A 91 20.27 4.54 5.10
C ASN A 91 21.70 4.37 4.56
N ASN A 92 22.18 3.13 4.47
CA ASN A 92 23.48 2.80 3.89
C ASN A 92 23.63 3.15 2.39
N ARG A 93 22.53 3.38 1.66
CA ARG A 93 22.53 3.81 0.25
C ARG A 93 22.43 5.33 0.11
N PHE A 94 22.16 6.06 1.19
CA PHE A 94 21.85 7.48 1.18
C PHE A 94 22.66 8.21 2.25
N GLU A 95 23.99 8.28 2.08
CA GLU A 95 24.95 8.88 3.03
C GLU A 95 24.66 10.37 3.37
N LYS A 96 23.79 11.03 2.60
CA LYS A 96 23.46 12.45 2.76
C LYS A 96 22.63 12.76 4.02
N TYR A 97 21.92 11.79 4.58
CA TYR A 97 21.04 12.02 5.74
C TYR A 97 21.27 11.00 6.83
N SER A 98 21.23 11.44 8.08
CA SER A 98 21.22 10.54 9.23
C SER A 98 19.85 9.88 9.42
N ILE A 99 19.82 8.77 10.16
CA ILE A 99 18.58 8.11 10.59
C ILE A 99 17.67 9.09 11.33
N GLU A 100 18.25 9.92 12.19
CA GLU A 100 17.49 10.88 12.99
C GLU A 100 16.84 11.97 12.14
N GLU A 101 17.56 12.49 11.15
CA GLU A 101 16.98 13.44 10.18
C GLU A 101 15.84 12.79 9.39
N CYS A 102 15.98 11.54 8.97
CA CYS A 102 14.92 10.83 8.26
C CYS A 102 13.68 10.64 9.13
N LYS A 103 13.85 10.32 10.42
CA LYS A 103 12.76 10.24 11.40
C LYS A 103 12.08 11.59 11.57
N LEU A 104 12.84 12.66 11.82
CA LEU A 104 12.30 14.03 11.97
C LEU A 104 11.52 14.51 10.73
N LYS A 105 11.97 14.15 9.53
CA LYS A 105 11.24 14.51 8.29
C LYS A 105 9.98 13.68 8.10
N SER A 106 10.02 12.40 8.47
CA SER A 106 8.86 11.50 8.47
C SER A 106 7.80 11.97 9.48
N ASP A 107 8.24 12.42 10.66
CA ASP A 107 7.40 12.88 11.75
C ASP A 107 6.46 14.04 11.37
N ARG A 108 6.91 14.92 10.48
CA ARG A 108 6.09 16.02 9.94
C ARG A 108 4.83 15.54 9.23
N ILE A 109 4.83 14.31 8.71
CA ILE A 109 3.70 13.70 8.01
C ILE A 109 2.96 12.79 8.97
N LEU A 110 3.69 11.95 9.72
CA LEU A 110 3.09 11.02 10.68
C LEU A 110 2.32 11.75 11.79
N SER A 111 2.77 12.93 12.22
CA SER A 111 2.03 13.74 13.20
C SER A 111 0.64 14.17 12.73
N ASP A 112 0.39 14.31 11.42
CA ASP A 112 -0.97 14.55 10.91
C ASP A 112 -1.84 13.30 11.01
N TYR A 113 -1.26 12.12 10.73
CA TYR A 113 -1.96 10.83 10.83
C TYR A 113 -2.28 10.50 12.28
N GLU A 114 -1.32 10.69 13.19
CA GLU A 114 -1.47 10.49 14.63
C GLU A 114 -2.60 11.35 15.21
N LYS A 115 -2.70 12.62 14.77
CA LYS A 115 -3.79 13.53 15.16
C LYS A 115 -5.15 13.05 14.65
N LYS A 116 -5.25 12.64 13.37
CA LYS A 116 -6.49 12.11 12.80
C LYS A 116 -6.98 10.87 13.54
N LEU A 117 -6.05 9.97 13.85
CA LEU A 117 -6.32 8.73 14.58
C LEU A 117 -6.57 8.93 16.07
N THR A 118 -6.46 10.15 16.59
CA THR A 118 -6.91 10.46 17.96
C THR A 118 -8.43 10.49 18.06
N ILE A 119 -9.11 10.92 16.99
CA ILE A 119 -10.57 11.09 16.96
C ILE A 119 -11.30 10.01 16.15
N ASN A 120 -10.60 9.34 15.25
CA ASN A 120 -11.15 8.34 14.35
C ASN A 120 -10.51 6.96 14.60
N GLU A 121 -11.20 5.88 14.22
CA GLU A 121 -10.59 4.55 14.17
C GLU A 121 -9.62 4.40 12.97
N TYR A 122 -9.94 5.05 11.85
CA TYR A 122 -9.17 5.05 10.60
C TYR A 122 -8.85 6.49 10.14
N LEU A 123 -8.05 6.66 9.08
CA LEU A 123 -7.49 7.97 8.74
C LEU A 123 -8.53 9.03 8.34
N ILE A 124 -9.69 8.60 7.86
CA ILE A 124 -10.79 9.48 7.43
C ILE A 124 -11.94 9.49 8.43
N ASN A 125 -12.39 8.31 8.85
CA ASN A 125 -13.54 8.12 9.73
C ASN A 125 -13.43 6.78 10.49
N ASN A 126 -14.54 6.24 11.00
CA ASN A 126 -14.56 4.98 11.77
C ASN A 126 -14.71 3.72 10.91
N SER A 127 -14.44 3.80 9.61
CA SER A 127 -14.45 2.66 8.70
C SER A 127 -13.22 2.71 7.79
N ILE A 128 -12.75 1.53 7.34
CA ILE A 128 -11.62 1.45 6.42
C ILE A 128 -11.97 2.20 5.14
N GLN A 129 -11.08 3.09 4.70
CA GLN A 129 -11.18 3.80 3.44
C GLN A 129 -9.98 3.47 2.53
N VAL A 130 -10.03 3.91 1.27
CA VAL A 130 -8.91 3.76 0.33
C VAL A 130 -7.62 4.32 0.89
N THR A 131 -7.70 5.45 1.60
CA THR A 131 -6.55 6.08 2.27
C THR A 131 -5.82 5.11 3.20
N ASP A 132 -6.56 4.32 3.98
CA ASP A 132 -5.96 3.34 4.89
C ASP A 132 -5.27 2.21 4.11
N ILE A 133 -5.92 1.70 3.07
CA ILE A 133 -5.40 0.62 2.22
C ILE A 133 -4.12 1.07 1.49
N ALA A 134 -4.11 2.32 0.99
CA ALA A 134 -2.99 2.88 0.24
C ALA A 134 -1.77 3.19 1.13
N ILE A 135 -1.98 3.67 2.35
CA ILE A 135 -0.92 4.12 3.26
C ILE A 135 -0.35 2.97 4.10
N PHE A 136 -1.18 1.97 4.41
CA PHE A 136 -0.83 0.81 5.23
C PHE A 136 0.51 0.15 4.88
N PRO A 137 0.84 -0.15 3.61
CA PRO A 137 2.11 -0.78 3.25
C PRO A 137 3.33 0.07 3.62
N PHE A 138 3.22 1.40 3.57
CA PHE A 138 4.32 2.31 3.86
C PHE A 138 4.54 2.44 5.37
N ILE A 139 3.45 2.60 6.14
CA ILE A 139 3.53 2.66 7.60
C ILE A 139 4.04 1.34 8.17
N ARG A 140 3.56 0.20 7.66
CA ARG A 140 4.06 -1.12 8.06
C ARG A 140 5.56 -1.26 7.81
N GLN A 141 6.06 -0.76 6.68
CA GLN A 141 7.50 -0.74 6.40
C GLN A 141 8.27 0.16 7.36
N PHE A 142 7.76 1.36 7.65
CA PHE A 142 8.37 2.30 8.59
C PHE A 142 8.48 1.70 10.00
N ALA A 143 7.37 1.13 10.49
CA ALA A 143 7.30 0.49 11.81
C ALA A 143 8.30 -0.67 11.93
N ASN A 144 8.47 -1.48 10.88
CA ASN A 144 9.36 -2.63 10.88
C ASN A 144 10.85 -2.28 10.89
N VAL A 145 11.24 -1.01 10.68
CA VAL A 145 12.65 -0.60 10.83
C VAL A 145 13.04 -0.59 12.32
N ASN A 146 12.14 -0.13 13.20
CA ASN A 146 12.30 -0.21 14.65
C ASN A 146 10.91 -0.18 15.33
N ILE A 147 10.43 -1.37 15.70
CA ILE A 147 9.07 -1.58 16.21
C ILE A 147 8.85 -0.89 17.56
N GLU A 148 9.83 -0.99 18.47
CA GLU A 148 9.74 -0.42 19.80
C GLU A 148 9.63 1.10 19.74
N TYR A 149 10.57 1.76 19.04
CA TYR A 149 10.55 3.21 18.80
C TYR A 149 9.22 3.65 18.19
N PHE A 150 8.75 2.93 17.16
CA PHE A 150 7.51 3.28 16.47
C PHE A 150 6.31 3.21 17.41
N SER A 151 6.18 2.13 18.17
CA SER A 151 5.04 1.90 19.07
C SER A 151 4.94 2.92 20.20
N ILE A 152 6.08 3.42 20.69
CA ILE A 152 6.14 4.45 21.74
C ILE A 152 5.87 5.83 21.16
N THR A 153 6.42 6.13 19.97
CA THR A 153 6.34 7.47 19.37
C THR A 153 4.99 7.75 18.70
N TYR A 154 4.36 6.73 18.11
CA TYR A 154 3.12 6.84 17.33
C TYR A 154 2.06 5.87 17.84
N PRO A 155 1.57 6.03 19.08
CA PRO A 155 0.66 5.06 19.70
C PRO A 155 -0.66 4.88 18.94
N ASN A 156 -1.24 5.94 18.38
CA ASN A 156 -2.51 5.84 17.64
C ASN A 156 -2.32 5.24 16.25
N ILE A 157 -1.24 5.61 15.53
CA ILE A 157 -0.89 4.94 14.28
C ILE A 157 -0.55 3.47 14.55
N ASN A 158 0.12 3.15 15.65
CA ASN A 158 0.40 1.76 16.02
C ASN A 158 -0.91 0.99 16.28
N ARG A 159 -1.87 1.56 17.02
CA ARG A 159 -3.21 0.97 17.19
C ARG A 159 -3.87 0.69 15.83
N TRP A 160 -3.91 1.69 14.95
CA TRP A 160 -4.45 1.55 13.60
C TRP A 160 -3.75 0.46 12.79
N LEU A 161 -2.42 0.41 12.85
CA LEU A 161 -1.60 -0.60 12.18
C LEU A 161 -1.92 -2.00 12.68
N GLN A 162 -2.03 -2.19 14.01
CA GLN A 162 -2.37 -3.47 14.60
C GLN A 162 -3.79 -3.91 14.26
N ASN A 163 -4.75 -2.99 14.21
CA ASN A 163 -6.11 -3.30 13.78
C ASN A 163 -6.13 -3.85 12.34
N LEU A 164 -5.41 -3.19 11.43
CA LEU A 164 -5.32 -3.63 10.03
C LEU A 164 -4.60 -4.98 9.89
N ILE A 165 -3.46 -5.18 10.56
CA ILE A 165 -2.72 -6.47 10.51
C ILE A 165 -3.55 -7.62 11.09
N ASN A 166 -4.36 -7.34 12.11
CA ASN A 166 -5.19 -8.37 12.75
C ASN A 166 -6.55 -8.59 12.06
N SER A 167 -6.92 -7.74 11.11
CA SER A 167 -8.17 -7.86 10.35
C SER A 167 -8.24 -9.14 9.51
N ASN A 168 -9.47 -9.67 9.35
CA ASN A 168 -9.71 -10.82 8.48
C ASN A 168 -9.33 -10.51 7.02
N LEU A 169 -9.54 -9.26 6.57
CA LEU A 169 -9.17 -8.80 5.24
C LEU A 169 -7.66 -8.91 5.00
N PHE A 170 -6.82 -8.48 5.93
CA PHE A 170 -5.38 -8.58 5.76
C PHE A 170 -4.92 -10.04 5.81
N LYS A 171 -5.44 -10.82 6.78
CA LYS A 171 -5.10 -12.24 6.93
C LYS A 171 -5.50 -13.08 5.71
N SER A 172 -6.60 -12.74 5.03
CA SER A 172 -7.04 -13.49 3.84
C SER A 172 -6.12 -13.30 2.64
N VAL A 173 -5.48 -12.14 2.51
CA VAL A 173 -4.62 -11.79 1.36
C VAL A 173 -3.12 -11.92 1.63
N MET A 174 -2.68 -11.90 2.90
CA MET A 174 -1.27 -12.03 3.26
C MET A 174 -0.83 -13.51 3.32
N LYS A 175 -1.08 -14.24 2.23
CA LYS A 175 -0.61 -15.62 2.04
C LYS A 175 0.79 -15.62 1.44
N LYS A 176 1.59 -16.65 1.74
CA LYS A 176 2.88 -16.86 1.07
C LYS A 176 2.61 -17.54 -0.27
N TYR A 177 3.06 -16.94 -1.36
CA TYR A 177 2.97 -17.50 -2.69
C TYR A 177 4.35 -18.00 -3.12
N SER A 178 4.37 -19.11 -3.85
CA SER A 178 5.60 -19.54 -4.52
C SER A 178 5.86 -18.63 -5.72
N GLN A 179 7.12 -18.41 -6.07
CA GLN A 179 7.47 -17.67 -7.27
C GLN A 179 6.75 -18.28 -8.48
N TRP A 180 6.05 -17.43 -9.22
CA TRP A 180 5.36 -17.80 -10.42
C TRP A 180 6.34 -18.29 -11.48
N LYS A 181 5.94 -19.35 -12.17
CA LYS A 181 6.60 -19.89 -13.35
C LYS A 181 5.57 -19.88 -14.48
N ILE A 182 6.05 -19.76 -15.72
CA ILE A 182 5.18 -19.79 -16.90
C ILE A 182 4.31 -21.06 -16.84
N SER A 183 3.00 -20.84 -16.72
CA SER A 183 1.94 -21.85 -16.82
C SER A 183 0.74 -21.23 -17.56
N ASP A 184 -0.15 -22.08 -18.09
CA ASP A 184 -1.26 -21.68 -18.97
C ASP A 184 -2.27 -20.67 -18.35
N THR A 185 -3.06 -20.10 -19.26
CA THR A 185 -3.82 -18.84 -19.22
C THR A 185 -4.81 -18.66 -18.07
N ALA A 186 -4.78 -17.48 -17.43
CA ALA A 186 -5.87 -16.94 -16.60
C ALA A 186 -6.40 -15.61 -17.16
N ASN A 187 -7.68 -15.32 -16.86
CA ASN A 187 -8.40 -14.18 -17.45
C ASN A 187 -8.15 -12.84 -16.75
N ILE A 188 -7.87 -12.86 -15.45
CA ILE A 188 -7.46 -11.66 -14.70
C ILE A 188 -6.21 -12.00 -13.93
N VAL A 189 -5.15 -11.26 -14.20
CA VAL A 189 -3.80 -11.51 -13.68
C VAL A 189 -3.32 -10.28 -12.95
N ILE A 190 -2.70 -10.47 -11.79
CA ILE A 190 -1.93 -9.41 -11.13
C ILE A 190 -0.50 -9.89 -10.92
N PHE A 191 0.45 -9.09 -11.40
CA PHE A 191 1.86 -9.17 -11.06
C PHE A 191 2.15 -8.25 -9.87
#